data_AF-A0A251N316-F1
#
_entry.id   AF-A0A251N316-F1
#
_cell.length_a   1.000
_cell.length_b   1.000
_cell.length_c   1.000
_cell.angle_alpha   90.00
_cell.angle_beta   90.00
_cell.angle_gamma   90.00
#
_symmetry.space_group_name_H-M   'P 1'
#
loop_
_entity.id
_entity.type
_entity.pdbx_description
1 polymer ?
#
loop_
_entity_poly.entity_id
_entity_poly.type
_entity_poly.pdbx_seq_one_letter_code
_entity_poly.pdbx_strand_id
1 'polypeptide(L)'
;MNTSSSQGQNKTCLALVADETAAVHFQLWGEECDAFEPGDIIHLSNGIFSYSRNSLLLRAGKRGKIEKVGEFTMAYVETPNMSEIRWVPDPNSSHKYIQEAVISPHSRIFPPKY
;
A
#
# COMPACT_ATOMS: atom_id res chain seq x y z
N MET A 1 -18.27 -6.48 35.91
CA MET A 1 -17.19 -5.66 35.34
C MET A 1 -16.31 -6.58 34.53
N ASN A 2 -16.14 -6.30 33.24
CA ASN A 2 -14.93 -6.58 32.46
C ASN A 2 -15.10 -5.86 31.12
N THR A 3 -14.65 -4.62 31.10
CA THR A 3 -14.43 -3.82 29.89
C THR A 3 -13.17 -4.37 29.23
N SER A 4 -13.32 -5.27 28.27
CA SER A 4 -12.22 -5.63 27.37
C SER A 4 -11.91 -4.42 26.48
N SER A 5 -10.64 -4.01 26.54
CA SER A 5 -10.07 -2.79 25.98
C SER A 5 -10.19 -2.72 24.46
N SER A 6 -10.92 -1.71 23.98
CA SER A 6 -11.07 -1.31 22.57
C SER A 6 -9.82 -0.63 21.98
N GLN A 7 -8.61 -0.96 22.44
CA GLN A 7 -7.38 -0.30 21.97
C GLN A 7 -6.85 -0.86 20.64
N GLY A 8 -7.26 -2.06 20.22
CA GLY A 8 -6.78 -2.68 18.97
C GLY A 8 -7.48 -2.20 17.68
N GLN A 9 -8.66 -1.56 17.76
CA GLN A 9 -9.49 -1.32 16.57
C GLN A 9 -9.06 -0.11 15.71
N ASN A 10 -8.17 0.77 16.19
CA ASN A 10 -7.79 2.00 15.48
C ASN A 10 -6.32 2.08 15.06
N LYS A 11 -5.51 1.04 15.29
CA LYS A 11 -4.11 1.04 14.85
C LYS A 11 -4.08 0.97 13.33
N THR A 12 -3.38 1.92 12.72
CA THR A 12 -3.01 1.88 11.30
C THR A 12 -1.52 2.07 11.18
N CYS A 13 -0.96 1.43 10.17
CA CYS A 13 0.42 1.64 9.78
C CYS A 13 0.50 1.59 8.26
N LEU A 14 1.61 2.11 7.75
CA LEU A 14 1.89 2.17 6.34
C LEU A 14 3.11 1.29 6.07
N ALA A 15 3.06 0.54 4.98
CA ALA A 15 4.20 -0.16 4.42
C ALA A 15 4.43 0.32 2.99
N LEU A 16 5.67 0.22 2.51
CA LEU A 16 5.98 0.29 1.09
C LEU A 16 6.09 -1.14 0.57
N VAL A 17 5.25 -1.51 -0.38
CA VAL A 17 5.34 -2.79 -1.08
C VAL A 17 5.66 -2.56 -2.54
N ALA A 18 6.33 -3.51 -3.17
CA ALA A 18 6.76 -3.41 -4.55
C ALA A 18 6.85 -4.78 -5.22
N ASP A 19 6.72 -4.77 -6.53
CA ASP A 19 7.05 -5.89 -7.42
C ASP A 19 7.95 -5.39 -8.56
N GLU A 20 8.15 -6.21 -9.59
CA GLU A 20 8.97 -5.86 -10.76
C GLU A 20 8.43 -4.68 -11.58
N THR A 21 7.17 -4.28 -11.35
CA THR A 21 6.46 -3.26 -12.14
C THR A 21 6.43 -1.90 -11.47
N ALA A 22 6.18 -1.85 -10.16
CA ALA A 22 6.01 -0.61 -9.42
C ALA A 22 6.08 -0.80 -7.90
N ALA A 23 6.17 0.31 -7.18
CA ALA A 23 5.96 0.38 -5.74
C ALA A 23 4.63 1.06 -5.40
N VAL A 24 4.06 0.74 -4.24
CA VAL A 24 2.85 1.41 -3.73
C VAL A 24 2.79 1.37 -2.21
N HIS A 25 2.18 2.40 -1.61
CA HIS A 25 1.87 2.41 -0.20
C HIS A 25 0.71 1.46 0.11
N PHE A 26 0.95 0.56 1.06
CA PHE A 26 -0.03 -0.37 1.59
C PHE A 26 -0.40 0.03 3.02
N GLN A 27 -1.67 0.39 3.23
CA GLN A 27 -2.20 0.66 4.56
C GLN A 27 -2.74 -0.62 5.21
N LEU A 28 -2.15 -0.99 6.35
CA LEU A 28 -2.48 -2.14 7.17
C LEU A 28 -3.24 -1.70 8.44
N TRP A 29 -3.98 -2.63 9.06
CA TRP A 29 -4.86 -2.35 10.20
C TRP A 29 -4.69 -3.31 11.37
N GLY A 30 -4.79 -2.78 12.59
CA GLY A 30 -4.84 -3.58 13.81
C GLY A 30 -3.61 -4.48 13.94
N GLU A 31 -3.86 -5.78 14.04
CA GLU A 31 -2.84 -6.83 14.20
C GLU A 31 -1.97 -7.01 12.95
N GLU A 32 -2.46 -6.65 11.75
CA GLU A 32 -1.67 -6.72 10.50
C GLU A 32 -0.41 -5.86 10.59
N CYS A 33 -0.44 -4.79 11.38
CA CYS A 33 0.70 -3.90 11.56
C CYS A 33 1.88 -4.53 12.29
N ASP A 34 1.64 -5.58 13.06
CA ASP A 34 2.67 -6.31 13.79
C ASP A 34 2.95 -7.68 13.16
N ALA A 35 2.20 -8.05 12.11
CA ALA A 35 2.25 -9.38 11.50
C ALA A 35 3.31 -9.50 10.38
N PHE A 36 3.81 -8.38 9.86
CA PHE A 36 4.70 -8.35 8.70
C PHE A 36 5.95 -7.50 8.98
N GLU A 37 7.07 -7.94 8.41
CA GLU A 37 8.37 -7.27 8.52
C GLU A 37 8.91 -6.85 7.15
N PRO A 38 9.80 -5.84 7.08
CA PRO A 38 10.49 -5.50 5.85
C PRO A 38 11.23 -6.72 5.26
N GLY A 39 10.98 -7.02 3.99
CA GLY A 39 11.56 -8.18 3.30
C GLY A 39 10.63 -9.38 3.18
N ASP A 40 9.48 -9.36 3.86
CA ASP A 40 8.43 -10.35 3.65
C ASP A 40 7.86 -10.27 2.23
N ILE A 41 7.66 -11.43 1.63
CA ILE A 41 6.89 -11.57 0.39
C ILE A 41 5.47 -11.93 0.80
N ILE A 42 4.52 -11.10 0.40
CA ILE A 42 3.11 -11.26 0.74
C ILE A 42 2.25 -11.52 -0.50
N HIS A 43 1.21 -12.33 -0.32
CA HIS A 43 0.13 -12.47 -1.28
C HIS A 43 -1.10 -11.71 -0.78
N LEU A 44 -1.51 -10.69 -1.53
CA LEU A 44 -2.76 -9.98 -1.30
C LEU A 44 -3.83 -10.45 -2.28
N SER A 45 -4.94 -10.98 -1.76
CA SER A 45 -6.12 -11.34 -2.54
C SER A 45 -7.27 -10.37 -2.27
N ASN A 46 -8.09 -10.10 -3.30
CA ASN A 46 -9.23 -9.16 -3.25
C ASN A 46 -8.88 -7.76 -2.70
N GLY A 47 -7.64 -7.32 -2.92
CA GLY A 47 -7.19 -5.99 -2.56
C GLY A 47 -7.94 -4.88 -3.29
N ILE A 48 -7.97 -3.70 -2.70
CA ILE A 48 -8.59 -2.50 -3.24
C ILE A 48 -7.62 -1.33 -3.21
N PHE A 49 -7.78 -0.44 -4.17
CA PHE A 49 -7.18 0.88 -4.12
C PHE A 49 -8.17 1.91 -3.59
N SER A 50 -7.64 2.94 -2.95
CA SER A 50 -8.45 4.04 -2.41
C SER A 50 -7.60 5.28 -2.24
N TYR A 51 -8.24 6.45 -2.29
CA TYR A 51 -7.55 7.72 -2.02
C TYR A 51 -7.66 8.12 -0.56
N SER A 52 -6.53 8.56 0.00
CA SER A 52 -6.49 9.29 1.26
C SER A 52 -5.54 10.46 1.12
N ARG A 53 -6.01 11.68 1.43
CA ARG A 53 -5.20 12.91 1.35
C ARG A 53 -4.38 13.03 0.05
N ASN A 54 -5.02 12.74 -1.09
CA ASN A 54 -4.46 12.76 -2.45
C ASN A 54 -3.38 11.71 -2.76
N SER A 55 -3.16 10.73 -1.88
CA SER A 55 -2.31 9.58 -2.18
C SER A 55 -3.16 8.34 -2.46
N LEU A 56 -2.79 7.60 -3.50
CA LEU A 56 -3.35 6.29 -3.83
C LEU A 56 -2.81 5.26 -2.85
N LEU A 57 -3.68 4.53 -2.15
CA LEU A 57 -3.31 3.54 -1.16
C LEU A 57 -3.88 2.17 -1.53
N LEU A 58 -3.02 1.15 -1.48
CA LEU A 58 -3.41 -0.26 -1.52
C LEU A 58 -3.92 -0.68 -0.13
N ARG A 59 -4.96 -1.52 -0.10
CA ARG A 59 -5.58 -2.07 1.10
C ARG A 59 -6.13 -3.46 0.82
N ALA A 60 -6.27 -4.32 1.85
CA ALA A 60 -6.99 -5.58 1.69
C ALA A 60 -8.50 -5.36 1.43
N GLY A 61 -9.12 -4.40 2.13
CA GLY A 61 -10.57 -4.21 2.04
C GLY A 61 -11.36 -5.33 2.73
N LYS A 62 -12.69 -5.21 2.79
CA LYS A 62 -13.55 -6.10 3.62
C LYS A 62 -13.44 -7.59 3.30
N ARG A 63 -13.17 -7.93 2.04
CA ARG A 63 -13.03 -9.32 1.56
C ARG A 63 -11.58 -9.68 1.23
N GLY A 64 -10.65 -8.78 1.54
CA GLY A 64 -9.24 -9.00 1.27
C GLY A 64 -8.60 -9.89 2.31
N LYS A 65 -7.51 -10.52 1.88
CA LYS A 65 -6.67 -11.35 2.74
C LYS A 65 -5.22 -11.15 2.36
N ILE A 66 -4.37 -11.01 3.37
CA ILE A 66 -2.92 -10.87 3.23
C ILE A 66 -2.28 -12.09 3.88
N GLU A 67 -1.36 -12.74 3.17
CA GLU A 67 -0.64 -13.92 3.66
C GLU A 67 0.85 -13.77 3.36
N LYS A 68 1.72 -14.01 4.35
CA LYS A 68 3.16 -14.17 4.08
C LYS A 68 3.35 -15.47 3.30
N VAL A 69 4.03 -15.38 2.16
CA VAL A 69 4.32 -16.51 1.26
C VAL A 69 5.81 -16.76 1.06
N GLY A 70 6.67 -15.88 1.56
CA GLY A 70 8.12 -16.05 1.50
C GLY A 70 8.88 -14.85 2.05
N GLU A 71 10.17 -14.79 1.76
CA GLU A 71 11.06 -13.68 2.13
C GLU A 71 12.23 -13.56 1.14
N PHE A 72 12.76 -12.33 1.01
CA PHE A 72 14.04 -11.93 0.38
C PHE A 72 14.25 -12.18 -1.14
N THR A 73 13.67 -13.22 -1.73
CA THR A 73 14.05 -13.72 -3.06
C THR A 73 13.15 -13.26 -4.22
N MET A 74 12.46 -12.13 -4.07
CA MET A 74 11.62 -11.54 -5.11
C MET A 74 12.23 -10.24 -5.64
N ALA A 75 12.35 -10.14 -6.97
CA ALA A 75 12.80 -8.92 -7.62
C ALA A 75 11.73 -7.82 -7.51
N TYR A 76 12.16 -6.57 -7.30
CA TYR A 76 11.27 -5.43 -7.22
C TYR A 76 11.92 -4.15 -7.74
N VAL A 77 11.09 -3.17 -8.08
CA VAL A 77 11.51 -1.80 -8.39
C VAL A 77 10.88 -0.81 -7.41
N GLU A 78 11.62 0.21 -6.99
CA GLU A 78 11.06 1.27 -6.13
C GLU A 78 10.32 2.35 -6.93
N THR A 79 10.53 2.38 -8.25
CA THR A 79 10.01 3.41 -9.16
C THR A 79 9.39 2.76 -10.41
N PRO A 80 8.21 3.20 -10.87
CA PRO A 80 7.41 4.30 -10.30
C PRO A 80 6.76 3.91 -8.97
N ASN A 81 6.54 4.90 -8.10
CA ASN A 81 5.70 4.73 -6.92
C ASN A 81 4.29 5.25 -7.19
N MET A 82 3.32 4.34 -7.26
CA MET A 82 1.93 4.61 -7.61
C MET A 82 1.23 5.55 -6.62
N SER A 83 1.70 5.60 -5.37
CA SER A 83 1.21 6.48 -4.30
C SER A 83 1.78 7.89 -4.37
N GLU A 84 2.83 8.10 -5.16
CA GLU A 84 3.48 9.39 -5.42
C GLU A 84 3.19 9.89 -6.85
N ILE A 85 2.16 9.34 -7.50
CA ILE A 85 1.63 9.83 -8.78
C ILE A 85 0.30 10.56 -8.53
N ARG A 86 0.16 11.73 -9.15
CA ARG A 86 -1.12 12.42 -9.25
C ARG A 86 -1.89 11.84 -10.43
N TRP A 87 -2.96 11.11 -10.11
CA TRP A 87 -3.89 10.55 -11.09
C TRP A 87 -5.12 11.43 -11.21
N VAL A 88 -5.58 11.63 -12.45
CA VAL A 88 -6.82 12.37 -12.74
C VAL A 88 -7.74 11.52 -13.61
N PRO A 89 -9.07 11.71 -13.54
CA PRO A 89 -9.99 11.05 -14.45
C PRO A 89 -9.63 11.33 -15.91
N ASP A 90 -9.66 10.31 -16.76
CA ASP A 90 -9.44 10.46 -18.19
C ASP A 90 -10.61 11.28 -18.79
N PRO A 91 -10.34 12.43 -19.46
CA PRO A 91 -11.39 13.24 -20.07
C PRO A 91 -12.17 12.48 -21.15
N ASN A 92 -11.58 11.44 -21.74
CA ASN A 92 -12.21 10.61 -22.77
C ASN A 92 -12.89 9.35 -22.22
N SER A 93 -12.71 9.04 -20.93
CA SER A 93 -13.23 7.81 -20.32
C SER A 93 -13.41 7.96 -18.81
N SER A 94 -14.65 8.16 -18.36
CA SER A 94 -15.00 8.38 -16.95
C SER A 94 -14.59 7.26 -15.97
N HIS A 95 -14.33 6.04 -16.47
CA HIS A 95 -13.91 4.89 -15.66
C HIS A 95 -12.40 4.67 -15.61
N LYS A 96 -11.61 5.54 -16.25
CA LYS A 96 -10.15 5.43 -16.31
C LYS A 96 -9.52 6.64 -15.64
N TYR A 97 -8.32 6.40 -15.12
CA TYR A 97 -7.46 7.44 -14.61
C TYR A 97 -6.19 7.49 -15.46
N ILE A 98 -5.66 8.69 -15.65
CA ILE A 98 -4.38 8.93 -16.32
C ILE A 98 -3.40 9.57 -15.35
N GLN A 99 -2.12 9.31 -15.58
CA GLN A 99 -1.03 9.95 -14.86
C GLN A 99 -0.89 11.40 -15.32
N GLU A 100 -1.20 12.35 -14.44
CA GLU A 100 -1.03 13.79 -14.72
C GLU A 100 0.40 14.25 -14.40
N ALA A 101 0.93 13.84 -13.24
CA ALA A 101 2.25 14.23 -12.78
C ALA A 101 2.85 13.21 -11.79
N VAL A 102 4.18 13.09 -11.80
CA VAL A 102 4.93 12.40 -10.73
C VAL A 102 5.20 13.42 -9.62
N ILE A 103 4.70 13.16 -8.42
CA ILE A 103 4.89 14.02 -7.24
C ILE A 103 6.31 13.83 -6.69
N SER A 104 6.78 12.57 -6.66
CA SER A 104 8.13 12.21 -6.24
C SER A 104 8.57 10.91 -6.94
N PRO A 105 9.82 10.79 -7.41
CA PRO A 105 10.31 9.56 -8.02
C PRO A 105 10.40 8.39 -7.02
N HIS A 106 10.70 8.68 -5.75
CA HIS A 106 10.79 7.70 -4.65
C HIS A 106 9.77 8.02 -3.55
N SER A 107 9.55 7.07 -2.63
CA SER A 107 8.66 7.32 -1.50
C SER A 107 9.21 8.42 -0.58
N ARG A 108 8.38 9.41 -0.27
CA ARG A 108 8.73 10.46 0.71
C ARG A 108 8.62 9.99 2.16
N ILE A 109 7.89 8.90 2.41
CA ILE A 109 7.68 8.32 3.74
C ILE A 109 8.74 7.25 4.03
N PHE A 110 9.10 6.46 3.01
CA PHE A 110 10.13 5.43 3.08
C PHE A 110 11.27 5.79 2.13
N PRO A 111 12.11 6.77 2.48
CA PRO A 111 13.20 7.18 1.61
C PRO A 111 14.16 6.01 1.40
N PRO A 112 14.72 5.86 0.19
CA PRO A 112 15.73 4.85 -0.07
C PRO A 112 16.94 5.01 0.87
N LYS A 113 17.48 3.89 1.33
CA LYS A 113 18.68 3.85 2.19
C LYS A 113 19.88 3.46 1.33
N TYR A 114 20.39 4.40 0.56
CA TYR A 114 21.67 4.24 -0.17
C TYR A 114 22.84 4.72 0.69
#